data_AF-A0A920REY5-F1
#
_entry.id   AF-A0A920REY5-F1
#
_cell.length_a   1.000
_cell.length_b   1.000
_cell.length_c   1.000
_cell.angle_alpha   90.00
_cell.angle_beta   90.00
_cell.angle_gamma   90.00
#
_symmetry.space_group_name_H-M   'P 1'
#
loop_
_entity.id
_entity.type
_entity.pdbx_description
1 polymer ?
#
loop_
_entity_poly.entity_id
_entity_poly.type
_entity_poly.pdbx_seq_one_letter_code
_entity_poly.pdbx_strand_id
1 'polypeptide(L)'
;MNIDLTILSMFGFFGLAGIVINDSIILVMFYKQLRESGMTADAAVIEAACQRLRAVLLTSLTTIAGLTPLLFETSLQAQFLIPMATSIAFGLAFSTFLVLLLVPALLLIYERGLNIFRLGVIGTPPP
;
A
#
# COMPACT_ATOMS: atom_id res chain seq x y z
N MET A 1 16.31 -17.91 -8.47
CA MET A 1 15.58 -18.60 -7.39
C MET A 1 14.50 -19.42 -8.08
N ASN A 2 14.67 -20.74 -8.20
CA ASN A 2 13.63 -21.64 -8.70
C ASN A 2 12.85 -22.11 -7.46
N ILE A 3 11.86 -21.31 -7.06
CA ILE A 3 11.04 -21.57 -5.87
C ILE A 3 9.67 -21.97 -6.37
N ASP A 4 9.25 -23.17 -6.02
CA ASP A 4 7.93 -23.65 -6.39
C ASP A 4 6.85 -22.86 -5.64
N LEU A 5 5.73 -22.64 -6.31
CA LEU A 5 4.56 -22.07 -5.69
C LEU A 5 3.99 -23.11 -4.72
N THR A 6 4.07 -22.84 -3.43
CA THR A 6 3.57 -23.74 -2.38
C THR A 6 2.36 -23.16 -1.66
N ILE A 7 1.67 -23.97 -0.87
CA ILE A 7 0.61 -23.51 0.05
C ILE A 7 1.16 -22.40 1.00
N LEU A 8 2.42 -22.49 1.40
CA LEU A 8 3.06 -21.48 2.25
C LEU A 8 3.29 -20.16 1.50
N SER A 9 3.58 -20.20 0.20
CA SER A 9 3.61 -19.00 -0.66
C SER A 9 2.24 -18.31 -0.72
N MET A 10 1.15 -19.09 -0.75
CA MET A 10 -0.23 -18.56 -0.72
C MET A 10 -0.55 -17.88 0.61
N PHE A 11 -0.15 -18.48 1.73
CA PHE A 11 -0.25 -17.81 3.04
C PHE A 11 0.55 -16.50 3.08
N GLY A 12 1.75 -16.50 2.48
CA GLY A 12 2.56 -15.29 2.31
C GLY A 12 1.81 -14.20 1.52
N PHE A 13 1.10 -14.57 0.46
CA PHE A 13 0.28 -13.65 -0.33
C PHE A 13 -0.88 -13.05 0.48
N PHE A 14 -1.60 -13.86 1.26
CA PHE A 14 -2.66 -13.35 2.15
C PHE A 14 -2.11 -12.43 3.25
N GLY A 15 -0.96 -12.79 3.83
CA GLY A 15 -0.27 -11.93 4.79
C GLY A 15 0.14 -10.59 4.18
N LEU A 16 0.70 -10.62 2.97
CA LEU A 16 1.06 -9.44 2.20
C LEU A 16 -0.16 -8.54 1.94
N ALA A 17 -1.30 -9.11 1.55
CA ALA A 17 -2.52 -8.34 1.33
C ALA A 17 -2.92 -7.51 2.56
N GLY A 18 -2.76 -8.07 3.77
CA GLY A 18 -2.99 -7.33 5.02
C GLY A 18 -2.04 -6.13 5.20
N ILE A 19 -0.77 -6.28 4.84
CA ILE A 19 0.22 -5.19 4.89
C ILE A 19 -0.18 -4.08 3.92
N VAL A 20 -0.51 -4.44 2.68
CA VAL A 20 -0.93 -3.48 1.63
C VAL A 20 -2.20 -2.72 2.02
N ILE A 21 -3.17 -3.42 2.61
CA ILE A 21 -4.41 -2.80 3.11
C ILE A 21 -4.09 -1.82 4.24
N ASN A 22 -3.23 -2.20 5.18
CA ASN A 22 -2.83 -1.32 6.28
C ASN A 22 -2.19 -0.01 5.76
N ASP A 23 -1.26 -0.13 4.82
CA ASP A 23 -0.56 1.03 4.25
C ASP A 23 -1.54 1.96 3.50
N SER A 24 -2.52 1.38 2.81
CA SER A 24 -3.53 2.12 2.04
C SER A 24 -4.56 2.81 2.94
N ILE A 25 -5.10 2.12 3.95
CA ILE A 25 -6.12 2.66 4.86
C ILE A 25 -5.60 3.91 5.56
N ILE A 26 -4.37 3.83 6.05
CA ILE A 26 -3.73 4.91 6.79
C ILE A 26 -3.55 6.17 5.92
N LEU A 27 -3.24 6.01 4.63
CA LEU A 27 -3.16 7.11 3.66
C LEU A 27 -4.53 7.74 3.42
N VAL A 28 -5.56 6.92 3.17
CA VAL A 28 -6.93 7.40 2.94
C VAL A 28 -7.48 8.13 4.17
N MET A 29 -7.18 7.63 5.38
CA MET A 29 -7.57 8.31 6.62
C MET A 29 -6.93 9.69 6.75
N PHE A 30 -5.64 9.83 6.46
CA PHE A 30 -4.95 11.12 6.50
C PHE A 30 -5.50 12.11 5.47
N TYR A 31 -5.72 11.62 4.25
CA TYR A 31 -6.38 12.39 3.21
C TYR A 31 -7.76 12.88 3.68
N LYS A 32 -8.60 12.01 4.26
CA LYS A 32 -9.91 12.39 4.77
C LYS A 32 -9.81 13.44 5.88
N GLN A 33 -8.87 13.29 6.80
CA GLN A 33 -8.64 14.25 7.88
C GLN A 33 -8.22 15.63 7.35
N LEU A 34 -7.39 15.67 6.29
CA LEU A 34 -7.01 16.92 5.61
C LEU A 34 -8.18 17.55 4.85
N ARG A 35 -9.07 16.76 4.26
CA ARG A 35 -10.31 17.28 3.66
C ARG A 35 -11.25 17.87 4.70
N GLU A 36 -11.36 17.22 5.86
CA GLU A 36 -12.17 17.71 6.98
C GLU A 36 -11.62 19.01 7.61
N SER A 37 -10.31 19.27 7.49
CA SER A 37 -9.71 20.55 7.89
C SER A 37 -9.90 21.68 6.85
N GLY A 38 -10.61 21.42 5.76
CA GLY A 38 -10.91 22.40 4.71
C GLY A 38 -9.88 22.48 3.58
N MET A 39 -8.91 21.55 3.52
CA MET A 39 -7.95 21.51 2.43
C MET A 39 -8.61 21.07 1.11
N THR A 40 -8.16 21.61 -0.02
CA THR A 40 -8.63 21.18 -1.33
C THR A 40 -8.22 19.73 -1.60
N ALA A 41 -9.05 19.05 -2.40
CA ALA A 41 -8.82 17.74 -3.00
C ALA A 41 -7.34 17.45 -3.35
N ASP A 42 -6.81 18.23 -4.30
CA ASP A 42 -5.47 18.03 -4.85
C ASP A 42 -4.38 18.24 -3.79
N ALA A 43 -4.51 19.28 -2.96
CA ALA A 43 -3.52 19.57 -1.92
C ALA A 43 -3.54 18.50 -0.82
N ALA A 44 -4.71 18.03 -0.42
CA ALA A 44 -4.87 16.99 0.61
C ALA A 44 -4.26 15.66 0.16
N VAL A 45 -4.43 15.26 -1.10
CA VAL A 45 -3.82 14.03 -1.63
C VAL A 45 -2.30 14.13 -1.65
N ILE A 46 -1.75 15.25 -2.12
CA ILE A 46 -0.29 15.46 -2.18
C ILE A 46 0.32 15.43 -0.78
N GLU A 47 -0.27 16.18 0.16
CA GLU A 47 0.21 16.25 1.54
C GLU A 47 0.12 14.88 2.23
N ALA A 48 -1.01 14.17 2.08
CA ALA A 48 -1.16 12.82 2.62
C ALA A 48 -0.12 11.84 2.04
N ALA A 49 0.13 11.88 0.73
CA ALA A 49 1.11 11.01 0.09
C ALA A 49 2.55 11.32 0.56
N CYS A 50 2.92 12.60 0.65
CA CYS A 50 4.25 13.02 1.10
C CYS A 50 4.54 12.60 2.55
N GLN A 51 3.56 12.76 3.46
CA GLN A 51 3.73 12.35 4.85
C GLN A 51 3.81 10.83 5.00
N ARG A 52 3.08 10.08 4.16
CA ARG A 52 3.06 8.62 4.22
C ARG A 52 4.22 7.94 3.52
N LEU A 53 4.88 8.61 2.58
CA LEU A 53 6.07 8.09 1.89
C LEU A 53 7.11 7.53 2.89
N ARG A 54 7.47 8.30 3.91
CA ARG A 54 8.48 7.88 4.90
C ARG A 54 8.01 6.69 5.73
N ALA A 55 6.76 6.71 6.18
CA ALA A 55 6.21 5.66 7.03
C ALA A 55 6.12 4.32 6.28
N VAL A 56 5.56 4.33 5.06
CA VAL A 56 5.39 3.12 4.24
C VAL A 56 6.75 2.56 3.79
N LEU A 57 7.71 3.41 3.44
CA LEU A 57 9.06 2.95 3.11
C LEU A 57 9.74 2.29 4.31
N LEU A 58 9.61 2.86 5.52
CA LEU A 58 10.22 2.32 6.72
C LEU A 58 9.62 0.98 7.13
N THR A 59 8.29 0.84 7.08
CA THR A 59 7.61 -0.44 7.38
C THR A 59 8.04 -1.51 6.39
N SER A 60 8.00 -1.19 5.10
CA SER A 60 8.42 -2.09 4.03
C SER A 60 9.86 -2.55 4.19
N LEU A 61 10.77 -1.60 4.41
CA LEU A 61 12.19 -1.89 4.58
C LEU A 61 12.44 -2.75 5.83
N THR A 62 11.76 -2.45 6.94
CA THR A 62 11.90 -3.21 8.19
C THR A 62 11.39 -4.64 8.02
N THR A 63 10.27 -4.86 7.33
CA THR A 63 9.75 -6.19 7.05
C THR A 63 10.69 -6.98 6.14
N ILE A 64 11.18 -6.37 5.06
CA ILE A 64 12.14 -7.01 4.15
C ILE A 64 13.43 -7.36 4.90
N ALA A 65 13.96 -6.42 5.69
CA ALA A 65 15.16 -6.64 6.51
C ALA A 65 14.95 -7.76 7.54
N GLY A 66 13.79 -7.82 8.20
CA GLY A 66 13.45 -8.88 9.15
C GLY A 66 13.32 -10.27 8.51
N LEU A 67 12.85 -10.34 7.26
CA LEU A 67 12.76 -11.58 6.49
C LEU A 67 14.07 -11.97 5.80
N THR A 68 15.01 -11.03 5.64
CA THR A 68 16.26 -11.25 4.92
C THR A 68 17.08 -12.42 5.51
N PRO A 69 17.30 -12.53 6.84
CA PRO A 69 18.02 -13.68 7.42
C PRO A 69 17.35 -15.02 7.10
N LEU A 70 16.01 -15.07 7.12
CA LEU A 70 15.24 -16.27 6.83
C LEU A 70 15.42 -16.72 5.37
N LEU A 71 15.62 -15.78 4.43
CA LEU A 71 15.87 -16.09 3.02
C LEU A 71 17.26 -16.71 2.78
N PHE A 72 18.22 -16.50 3.69
CA PHE A 72 19.57 -17.06 3.62
C PHE A 72 19.76 -18.29 4.50
N GLU A 73 18.74 -18.70 5.25
CA GLU A 73 18.80 -19.86 6.12
C GLU A 73 18.84 -21.16 5.31
N THR A 74 19.66 -22.11 5.76
CA THR A 74 19.92 -23.37 5.03
C THR A 74 19.28 -24.59 5.69
N SER A 75 18.83 -24.45 6.95
CA SER A 75 18.20 -25.54 7.70
C SER A 75 16.91 -26.08 7.05
N LEU A 76 16.74 -27.42 7.10
CA LEU A 76 15.57 -28.10 6.52
C LEU A 76 14.24 -27.62 7.11
N GLN A 77 14.20 -27.27 8.41
CA GLN A 77 12.98 -26.71 9.01
C GLN A 77 12.65 -25.31 8.45
N ALA A 78 13.66 -24.48 8.17
CA ALA A 78 13.44 -23.13 7.64
C ALA A 78 13.10 -23.13 6.15
N GLN A 79 13.54 -24.14 5.39
CA GLN A 79 13.28 -24.22 3.94
C GLN A 79 11.79 -24.19 3.59
N PHE A 80 10.91 -24.72 4.45
CA PHE A 80 9.46 -24.61 4.25
C PHE A 80 8.94 -23.16 4.32
N LEU A 81 9.59 -22.30 5.10
CA LEU A 81 9.19 -20.89 5.25
C LEU A 81 9.78 -19.97 4.17
N ILE A 82 10.83 -20.40 3.47
CA ILE A 82 11.48 -19.60 2.42
C ILE A 82 10.48 -19.18 1.32
N PRO A 83 9.60 -20.04 0.77
CA PRO A 83 8.62 -19.64 -0.23
C PRO A 83 7.60 -18.60 0.28
N MET A 84 7.25 -18.65 1.57
CA MET A 84 6.38 -17.66 2.21
C MET A 84 7.10 -16.31 2.36
N ALA A 85 8.30 -16.33 2.92
CA ALA A 85 9.11 -15.14 3.12
C ALA A 85 9.45 -14.45 1.80
N THR A 86 9.72 -15.22 0.76
CA THR A 86 10.00 -14.70 -0.58
C THR A 86 8.76 -13.99 -1.15
N SER A 87 7.58 -14.62 -1.05
CA SER A 87 6.32 -14.03 -1.51
C SER A 87 6.06 -12.67 -0.85
N ILE A 88 6.26 -12.58 0.48
CA ILE A 88 6.10 -11.33 1.23
C ILE A 88 7.18 -10.31 0.84
N ALA A 89 8.46 -10.67 0.84
CA ALA A 89 9.55 -9.71 0.63
C ALA A 89 9.49 -9.07 -0.76
N PHE A 90 9.35 -9.87 -1.82
CA PHE A 90 9.25 -9.36 -3.19
C PHE A 90 7.90 -8.69 -3.45
N GLY A 91 6.82 -9.29 -2.97
CA GLY A 91 5.49 -8.73 -3.12
C GLY A 91 5.35 -7.39 -2.41
N LEU A 92 5.93 -7.24 -1.22
CA LEU A 92 5.95 -6.00 -0.46
C LEU A 92 6.76 -4.93 -1.19
N ALA A 93 7.98 -5.26 -1.61
CA ALA A 93 8.82 -4.33 -2.37
C ALA A 93 8.07 -3.75 -3.59
N PHE A 94 7.37 -4.61 -4.35
CA PHE A 94 6.56 -4.17 -5.49
C PHE A 94 5.30 -3.40 -5.06
N SER A 95 4.57 -3.90 -4.07
CA SER A 95 3.32 -3.29 -3.63
C SER A 95 3.53 -1.92 -3.00
N THR A 96 4.68 -1.67 -2.35
CA THR A 96 4.99 -0.36 -1.75
C THR A 96 5.01 0.74 -2.82
N PHE A 97 5.65 0.48 -3.96
CA PHE A 97 5.61 1.41 -5.09
C PHE A 97 4.19 1.58 -5.63
N LEU A 98 3.44 0.49 -5.76
CA LEU A 98 2.05 0.55 -6.20
C LEU A 98 1.19 1.36 -5.24
N VAL A 99 1.25 1.14 -3.93
CA VAL A 99 0.42 1.85 -2.94
C VAL A 99 0.71 3.35 -2.99
N LEU A 100 1.99 3.73 -3.03
CA LEU A 100 2.40 5.14 -3.03
C LEU A 100 2.01 5.90 -4.31
N LEU A 101 1.87 5.21 -5.45
CA LEU A 101 1.48 5.84 -6.72
C LEU A 101 -0.01 5.68 -7.03
N LEU A 102 -0.51 4.44 -6.90
CA LEU A 102 -1.85 4.05 -7.31
C LEU A 102 -2.91 4.57 -6.35
N VAL A 103 -2.69 4.53 -5.03
CA VAL A 103 -3.72 4.99 -4.07
C VAL A 103 -3.97 6.49 -4.20
N PRO A 104 -2.95 7.37 -4.23
CA PRO A 104 -3.16 8.80 -4.51
C PRO A 104 -3.84 9.06 -5.86
N ALA A 105 -3.43 8.35 -6.92
CA ALA A 105 -4.03 8.49 -8.24
C ALA A 105 -5.51 8.09 -8.23
N LEU A 106 -5.87 7.00 -7.56
CA LEU A 106 -7.26 6.54 -7.42
C LEU A 106 -8.10 7.54 -6.62
N LEU A 107 -7.55 8.15 -5.57
CA LEU A 107 -8.24 9.21 -4.81
C LEU A 107 -8.56 10.42 -5.69
N LEU A 108 -7.61 10.88 -6.51
CA LEU A 108 -7.83 11.99 -7.44
C LEU A 108 -8.87 11.65 -8.51
N ILE A 109 -8.81 10.43 -9.07
CA ILE A 109 -9.82 9.97 -10.04
C ILE A 109 -11.20 9.94 -9.40
N TYR A 110 -11.30 9.43 -8.18
CA TYR A 110 -12.55 9.38 -7.42
C TYR A 110 -13.13 10.79 -7.19
N GLU A 111 -12.31 11.75 -6.76
CA GLU A 111 -12.76 13.13 -6.55
C GLU A 111 -13.17 13.82 -7.85
N ARG A 112 -12.41 13.64 -8.93
CA ARG A 112 -12.77 14.21 -10.25
C ARG A 112 -14.08 13.63 -10.76
N GLY A 113 -14.28 12.31 -10.63
CA GLY A 113 -15.54 11.66 -10.99
C GLY A 113 -16.72 12.20 -10.18
N LEU A 114 -16.52 12.41 -8.87
CA LEU A 114 -17.54 12.98 -8.00
C LEU A 114 -17.89 14.43 -8.38
N ASN A 115 -16.89 15.25 -8.73
CA ASN A 115 -17.09 16.63 -9.16
C ASN A 115 -17.88 16.72 -10.48
N ILE A 116 -17.55 15.87 -11.45
CA ILE A 116 -18.29 15.78 -12.73
C ILE A 116 -19.76 15.43 -12.46
N PHE A 117 -20.01 14.44 -11.59
CA PHE A 117 -21.36 14.04 -11.23
C PHE A 117 -22.14 15.15 -10.49
N ARG A 118 -21.50 15.86 -9.55
CA ARG A 118 -22.11 16.99 -8.83
C ARG A 118 -22.45 18.16 -9.75
N LEU A 119 -21.57 18.51 -10.67
CA LEU A 119 -21.81 19.57 -11.65
C LEU A 119 -22.95 19.20 -12.61
N GLY A 120 -23.06 17.94 -13.02
CA GLY A 120 -24.12 17.46 -13.91
C GLY A 120 -25.51 17.33 -13.26
N VAL A 121 -25.58 17.10 -11.94
CA VAL A 121 -26.85 16.79 -11.25
C VAL A 121 -27.31 17.90 -10.31
N ILE A 122 -26.39 18.61 -9.64
CA ILE A 122 -26.70 19.50 -8.50
C ILE A 122 -26.35 20.97 -8.79
N GLY A 123 -25.48 21.24 -9.77
CA GLY A 123 -25.12 22.62 -10.16
C GLY A 123 -24.35 23.41 -9.09
N THR A 124 -23.85 22.75 -8.05
CA THR A 124 -23.07 23.39 -6.98
C THR A 124 -21.56 23.28 -7.24
N PRO A 125 -20.80 24.39 -7.18
CA PRO A 125 -19.35 24.36 -7.33
C PRO A 125 -18.68 23.66 -6.14
N PRO A 126 -17.51 23.04 -6.33
CA PRO A 126 -16.79 22.36 -5.26
C PRO A 126 -16.30 23.35 -4.18
N PRO A 127 -16.28 22.96 -2.90
CA PRO A 127 -15.61 23.70 -1.83
C PRO A 127 -14.08 23.56 -1.89
#